data_AF-A0A4Y4F7W2-F1
#
_entry.id   AF-A0A4Y4F7W2-F1
#
_cell.length_a   1.000
_cell.length_b   1.000
_cell.length_c   1.000
_cell.angle_alpha   90.00
_cell.angle_beta   90.00
_cell.angle_gamma   90.00
#
_symmetry.space_group_name_H-M   'P 1'
#
loop_
_entity.id
_entity.type
_entity.pdbx_description
1 polymer ?
#
loop_
_entity_poly.entity_id
_entity_poly.type
_entity_poly.pdbx_seq_one_letter_code
_entity_poly.pdbx_strand_id
1 'polypeptide(L)'
;MVERGVSLVELMVAMAIGMLVLLGAGRLYLDGVDNLARVEALGKRQQAVMLGALLVLRDIRRGGVEPGRYALVEAANGEGCSLYDSQAGEPLVDGLAATAASCETSRPVQASGRAGLYRIRLQPLAEATPVVLHGMDRRMAVRRATQAAP
;
A
#
# COMPACT_ATOMS: atom_id res chain seq x y z
N MET A 1 2.31 51.93 46.45
CA MET A 1 2.35 50.90 45.39
C MET A 1 2.48 51.64 44.07
N VAL A 2 3.59 51.48 43.36
CA VAL A 2 3.81 52.19 42.09
C VAL A 2 3.25 51.31 40.97
N GLU A 3 2.13 51.72 40.38
CA GLU A 3 1.70 51.19 39.08
C GLU A 3 2.64 51.75 38.00
N ARG A 4 3.49 50.90 37.43
CA ARG A 4 4.25 51.24 36.23
C ARG A 4 3.32 51.03 35.03
N GLY A 5 2.91 52.12 34.38
CA GLY A 5 2.10 52.07 33.16
C GLY A 5 2.89 51.42 32.01
N VAL A 6 2.23 50.56 31.25
CA VAL A 6 2.78 49.93 30.03
C VAL A 6 3.07 51.01 28.98
N SER A 7 4.28 51.00 28.44
CA SER A 7 4.66 51.90 27.34
C SER A 7 4.00 51.46 26.03
N LEU A 8 3.66 52.42 25.17
CA LEU A 8 3.09 52.15 23.84
C LEU A 8 3.97 51.20 23.02
N VAL A 9 5.30 51.33 23.16
CA VAL A 9 6.27 50.44 22.51
C VAL A 9 6.18 49.01 23.06
N GLU A 10 6.01 48.84 24.37
CA GLU A 10 5.86 47.52 25.00
C GLU A 10 4.58 46.82 24.51
N LEU A 11 3.50 47.58 24.34
CA LEU A 11 2.25 47.06 23.81
C LEU A 11 2.35 46.65 22.33
N MET A 12 3.05 47.43 21.50
CA MET A 12 3.33 47.06 20.12
C MET A 12 4.18 45.80 20.01
N VAL A 13 5.20 45.67 20.86
CA VAL A 13 6.05 44.47 20.92
C VAL A 13 5.24 43.26 21.36
N ALA A 14 4.40 43.40 22.40
CA ALA A 14 3.55 42.31 22.86
C ALA A 14 2.57 41.83 21.77
N MET A 15 1.96 42.76 21.03
CA MET A 15 1.08 42.41 19.90
C MET A 15 1.85 41.75 18.75
N ALA A 16 3.03 42.26 18.41
CA ALA A 16 3.88 41.68 17.37
C ALA A 16 4.29 40.24 17.71
N ILE A 17 4.70 39.99 18.95
CA ILE A 17 5.05 38.65 19.43
C ILE A 17 3.80 37.74 19.41
N GLY A 18 2.65 38.22 19.90
CA GLY A 18 1.41 37.45 19.87
C GLY A 18 0.99 37.05 18.46
N MET A 19 1.09 37.97 17.51
CA MET A 19 0.78 37.69 16.10
C MET A 19 1.75 36.67 15.50
N LEU A 20 3.04 36.78 15.79
CA LEU A 20 4.05 35.84 15.33
C LEU A 20 3.78 34.42 15.87
N VAL A 21 3.44 34.30 17.15
CA VAL A 21 3.09 33.02 17.76
C VAL A 21 1.84 32.42 17.10
N LEU A 22 0.79 33.22 16.89
CA LEU A 22 -0.44 32.75 16.23
C LEU A 22 -0.19 32.28 14.80
N LEU A 23 0.64 33.01 14.03
CA LEU A 23 1.02 32.61 12.67
C LEU A 23 1.85 31.31 12.67
N GLY A 24 2.80 31.19 13.59
CA GLY A 24 3.60 29.97 13.75
C GLY A 24 2.74 28.75 14.11
N ALA A 25 1.85 28.90 15.09
CA ALA A 25 0.93 27.84 15.49
C ALA A 25 -0.06 27.47 14.38
N GLY A 26 -0.58 28.47 13.65
CA GLY A 26 -1.48 28.25 12.52
C GLY A 26 -0.82 27.44 11.41
N ARG A 27 0.44 27.74 11.09
CA ARG A 27 1.20 26.97 10.09
C ARG A 27 1.42 25.52 10.52
N LEU A 28 1.84 25.30 11.77
CA LEU A 28 2.02 23.94 12.31
C LEU A 28 0.72 23.13 12.28
N TYR A 29 -0.42 23.77 12.56
CA TYR A 29 -1.73 23.12 12.48
C TYR A 29 -2.06 22.67 11.05
N LEU A 30 -1.89 23.55 10.06
CA LEU A 30 -2.15 23.23 8.66
C LEU A 30 -1.22 22.12 8.15
N ASP A 31 0.08 22.23 8.43
CA ASP A 31 1.07 21.21 8.07
C ASP A 31 0.71 19.85 8.71
N GLY A 32 0.20 19.85 9.94
CA GLY A 32 -0.27 18.65 10.63
C GLY A 32 -1.45 17.98 9.94
N VAL A 33 -2.46 18.75 9.53
CA VAL A 33 -3.63 18.23 8.81
C VAL A 33 -3.22 17.62 7.47
N ASP A 34 -2.35 18.29 6.72
CA ASP A 34 -1.83 17.79 5.45
C ASP A 34 -1.03 16.51 5.62
N ASN A 35 -0.21 16.42 6.68
CA ASN A 35 0.57 15.22 6.97
C ASN A 35 -0.33 14.02 7.30
N LEU A 36 -1.39 14.22 8.09
CA LEU A 36 -2.35 13.16 8.40
C LEU A 36 -3.03 12.61 7.13
N ALA A 37 -3.44 13.49 6.22
CA ALA A 37 -4.03 13.09 4.95
C ALA A 37 -3.05 12.26 4.09
N ARG A 38 -1.76 12.63 4.07
CA ARG A 38 -0.71 11.88 3.36
C ARG A 38 -0.48 10.50 3.97
N VAL A 39 -0.41 10.41 5.30
CA VAL A 39 -0.23 9.13 6.00
C VAL A 39 -1.44 8.21 5.77
N GLU A 40 -2.66 8.75 5.79
CA GLU A 40 -3.87 7.96 5.51
C GLU A 40 -3.87 7.43 4.07
N ALA A 41 -3.52 8.27 3.09
CA ALA A 41 -3.42 7.86 1.69
C ALA A 41 -2.35 6.76 1.49
N LEU A 42 -1.20 6.89 2.16
CA LEU A 42 -0.16 5.85 2.14
C LEU A 42 -0.66 4.54 2.80
N GLY A 43 -1.34 4.65 3.94
CA GLY A 43 -1.91 3.51 4.65
C GLY A 43 -2.90 2.72 3.80
N LYS A 44 -3.81 3.40 3.10
CA LYS A 44 -4.76 2.75 2.18
C LYS A 44 -4.05 1.98 1.05
N ARG A 45 -2.98 2.56 0.49
CA ARG A 45 -2.17 1.90 -0.56
C ARG A 45 -1.42 0.67 -0.03
N GLN A 46 -0.87 0.74 1.18
CA GLN A 46 -0.22 -0.42 1.81
C GLN A 46 -1.22 -1.52 2.17
N GLN A 47 -2.40 -1.15 2.66
CA GLN A 47 -3.50 -2.08 2.92
C GLN A 47 -3.94 -2.81 1.65
N ALA A 48 -4.06 -2.09 0.53
CA ALA A 48 -4.39 -2.69 -0.77
C ALA A 48 -3.38 -3.77 -1.19
N VAL A 49 -2.08 -3.46 -1.15
CA VAL A 49 -1.02 -4.41 -1.53
C VAL A 49 -1.03 -5.64 -0.63
N MET A 50 -1.17 -5.44 0.69
CA MET A 50 -1.24 -6.54 1.64
C MET A 50 -2.50 -7.40 1.47
N LEU A 51 -3.66 -6.79 1.25
CA LEU A 51 -4.91 -7.51 0.99
C LEU A 51 -4.80 -8.34 -0.29
N GLY A 52 -4.33 -7.74 -1.40
CA GLY A 52 -4.14 -8.43 -2.66
C GLY A 52 -3.19 -9.62 -2.53
N ALA A 53 -2.07 -9.42 -1.83
CA ALA A 53 -1.12 -10.48 -1.51
C ALA A 53 -1.76 -11.62 -0.70
N LEU A 54 -2.55 -11.31 0.32
CA LEU A 54 -3.21 -12.30 1.18
C LEU A 54 -4.27 -13.10 0.43
N LEU A 55 -5.06 -12.46 -0.44
CA LEU A 55 -6.07 -13.13 -1.28
C LEU A 55 -5.41 -14.12 -2.22
N VAL A 56 -4.39 -13.68 -2.97
CA VAL A 56 -3.63 -14.55 -3.88
C VAL A 56 -2.95 -15.69 -3.13
N LEU A 57 -2.32 -15.39 -1.98
CA LEU A 57 -1.64 -16.41 -1.17
C LEU A 57 -2.62 -17.43 -0.57
N ARG A 58 -3.82 -16.99 -0.16
CA ARG A 58 -4.89 -17.88 0.30
C ARG A 58 -5.29 -18.85 -0.81
N ASP A 59 -5.47 -18.34 -2.02
CA ASP A 59 -5.93 -19.15 -3.14
C ASP A 59 -4.84 -20.12 -3.63
N ILE A 60 -3.57 -19.68 -3.67
CA ILE A 60 -2.42 -20.57 -3.91
C ILE A 60 -2.39 -21.71 -2.90
N ARG A 61 -2.59 -21.42 -1.60
CA ARG A 61 -2.58 -22.44 -0.54
C ARG A 61 -3.73 -23.44 -0.64
N ARG A 62 -4.90 -23.02 -1.14
CA ARG A 62 -6.04 -23.91 -1.40
C ARG A 62 -5.80 -24.84 -2.60
N GLY A 63 -4.93 -24.42 -3.51
CA GLY A 63 -4.56 -25.14 -4.72
C GLY A 63 -5.49 -24.84 -5.89
N GLY A 64 -5.06 -25.20 -7.11
CA GLY A 64 -5.81 -24.91 -8.34
C GLY A 64 -5.63 -23.48 -8.86
N VAL A 65 -4.54 -22.80 -8.48
CA VAL A 65 -4.14 -21.55 -9.13
C VAL A 65 -3.28 -21.90 -10.34
N GLU A 66 -3.71 -21.46 -11.52
CA GLU A 66 -2.94 -21.57 -12.76
C GLU A 66 -2.14 -20.29 -13.04
N PRO A 67 -0.96 -20.40 -13.68
CA PRO A 67 -0.23 -19.23 -14.15
C PRO A 67 -1.10 -18.37 -15.08
N GLY A 68 -1.26 -17.10 -14.75
CA GLY A 68 -2.07 -16.16 -15.55
C GLY A 68 -3.52 -16.00 -15.10
N ARG A 69 -3.98 -16.71 -14.04
CA ARG A 69 -5.28 -16.43 -13.42
C ARG A 69 -5.39 -15.00 -12.90
N TYR A 70 -4.31 -14.50 -12.30
CA TYR A 70 -4.26 -13.14 -11.77
C TYR A 70 -3.47 -12.25 -12.73
N ALA A 71 -4.06 -11.11 -13.07
CA ALA A 71 -3.46 -10.08 -13.89
C ALA A 71 -3.57 -8.72 -13.19
N LEU A 72 -2.74 -7.77 -13.61
CA LEU A 72 -3.00 -6.37 -13.32
C LEU A 72 -3.71 -5.76 -14.53
N VAL A 73 -4.79 -5.03 -14.29
CA VAL A 73 -5.51 -4.25 -15.30
C VAL A 73 -5.53 -2.79 -14.88
N GLU A 74 -5.79 -1.88 -15.81
CA GLU A 74 -5.98 -0.48 -15.42
C GLU A 74 -7.17 -0.35 -14.47
N ALA A 75 -6.98 0.40 -13.38
CA ALA A 75 -8.04 0.60 -12.41
C ALA A 75 -9.16 1.47 -13.02
N ALA A 76 -10.42 1.19 -12.68
CA ALA A 76 -11.57 1.90 -13.26
C ALA A 76 -11.60 3.40 -12.92
N ASN A 77 -10.92 3.80 -11.85
CA ASN A 77 -10.73 5.19 -11.46
C ASN A 77 -9.62 5.91 -12.24
N GLY A 78 -8.91 5.22 -13.14
CA GLY A 78 -7.76 5.75 -13.90
C GLY A 78 -6.48 5.91 -13.08
N GLU A 79 -6.45 5.45 -11.83
CA GLU A 79 -5.30 5.60 -10.93
C GLU A 79 -4.61 4.25 -10.69
N GLY A 80 -3.54 4.01 -11.43
CA GLY A 80 -2.72 2.81 -11.27
C GLY A 80 -3.38 1.54 -11.80
N CYS A 81 -3.08 0.42 -11.14
CA CYS A 81 -3.53 -0.90 -11.53
C CYS A 81 -4.46 -1.53 -10.47
N SER A 82 -5.39 -2.33 -10.95
CA SER A 82 -6.23 -3.24 -10.17
C SER A 82 -5.72 -4.68 -10.30
N LEU A 83 -5.68 -5.40 -9.19
CA LEU A 83 -5.49 -6.85 -9.18
C LEU A 83 -6.79 -7.51 -9.61
N TYR A 84 -6.77 -8.21 -10.74
CA TYR A 84 -7.93 -8.82 -11.35
C TYR A 84 -7.83 -10.34 -11.30
N ASP A 85 -8.92 -11.01 -10.93
CA ASP A 85 -9.05 -12.47 -11.07
C ASP A 85 -9.76 -12.79 -12.38
N SER A 86 -9.01 -13.24 -13.39
CA SER A 86 -9.53 -13.56 -14.71
C SER A 86 -10.49 -14.75 -14.72
N GLN A 87 -10.48 -15.60 -13.68
CA GLN A 87 -11.42 -16.71 -13.55
C GLN A 87 -12.76 -16.26 -12.94
N ALA A 88 -12.71 -15.37 -11.96
CA ALA A 88 -13.91 -14.82 -11.33
C ALA A 88 -14.54 -13.68 -12.16
N GLY A 89 -13.74 -13.01 -12.99
CA GLY A 89 -14.19 -11.89 -13.81
C GLY A 89 -14.41 -10.59 -13.03
N GLU A 90 -13.70 -10.40 -11.91
CA GLU A 90 -13.87 -9.25 -11.02
C GLU A 90 -12.52 -8.65 -10.56
N PRO A 91 -12.46 -7.32 -10.36
CA PRO A 91 -11.35 -6.69 -9.68
C PRO A 91 -11.39 -7.04 -8.18
N LEU A 92 -10.24 -7.46 -7.65
CA LEU A 92 -10.09 -7.80 -6.24
C LEU A 92 -9.67 -6.58 -5.42
N VAL A 93 -8.65 -5.85 -5.88
CA VAL A 93 -8.04 -4.74 -5.13
C VAL A 93 -7.40 -3.72 -6.06
N ASP A 94 -7.68 -2.43 -5.85
CA ASP A 94 -7.08 -1.30 -6.58
C ASP A 94 -5.86 -0.69 -5.84
N GLY A 95 -5.18 0.27 -6.46
CA GLY A 95 -4.11 1.04 -5.82
C GLY A 95 -2.72 0.41 -5.92
N LEU A 96 -2.51 -0.42 -6.95
CA LEU A 96 -1.22 -1.03 -7.26
C LEU A 96 -0.51 -0.27 -8.37
N ALA A 97 0.82 -0.36 -8.42
CA ALA A 97 1.62 0.04 -9.58
C ALA A 97 1.91 -1.18 -10.47
N ALA A 98 2.15 -0.90 -11.76
CA ALA A 98 2.67 -1.89 -12.69
C ALA A 98 4.07 -2.35 -12.25
N THR A 99 4.33 -3.64 -12.38
CA THR A 99 5.68 -4.21 -12.18
C THR A 99 6.44 -4.39 -13.49
N ALA A 100 5.75 -4.14 -14.61
CA ALA A 100 6.25 -4.12 -15.98
C ALA A 100 5.96 -2.75 -16.61
N ALA A 101 6.16 -2.63 -17.93
CA ALA A 101 5.90 -1.38 -18.67
C ALA A 101 4.43 -0.92 -18.61
N SER A 102 3.49 -1.85 -18.39
CA SER A 102 2.06 -1.57 -18.22
C SER A 102 1.40 -2.53 -17.22
N CYS A 103 0.17 -2.22 -16.79
CA CYS A 103 -0.62 -3.12 -15.95
C CYS A 103 -0.82 -4.47 -16.67
N GLU A 104 -1.29 -4.47 -17.91
CA GLU A 104 -1.65 -5.68 -18.67
C GLU A 104 -0.49 -6.66 -18.89
N THR A 105 0.74 -6.13 -19.00
CA THR A 105 1.95 -6.96 -19.17
C THR A 105 2.48 -7.49 -17.84
N SER A 106 2.00 -6.97 -16.71
CA SER A 106 2.42 -7.40 -15.39
C SER A 106 1.84 -8.76 -15.06
N ARG A 107 2.71 -9.69 -14.67
CA ARG A 107 2.32 -11.01 -14.16
C ARG A 107 2.57 -11.08 -12.66
N PRO A 108 1.55 -10.78 -11.82
CA PRO A 108 1.71 -10.70 -10.38
C PRO A 108 1.98 -12.07 -9.74
N VAL A 109 1.62 -13.17 -10.39
CA VAL A 109 1.85 -14.54 -9.91
C VAL A 109 2.63 -15.33 -10.95
N GLN A 110 3.76 -15.90 -10.52
CA GLN A 110 4.67 -16.67 -11.36
C GLN A 110 4.99 -18.01 -10.71
N ALA A 111 4.99 -19.09 -11.49
CA ALA A 111 5.45 -20.40 -11.01
C ALA A 111 6.95 -20.33 -10.73
N SER A 112 7.38 -20.87 -9.58
CA SER A 112 8.74 -20.71 -9.08
C SER A 112 9.55 -22.00 -9.21
N GLY A 113 9.76 -22.51 -10.43
CA GLY A 113 10.67 -23.62 -10.78
C GLY A 113 10.41 -24.98 -10.08
N ARG A 114 9.58 -25.02 -9.05
CA ARG A 114 9.25 -26.15 -8.20
C ARG A 114 7.74 -26.30 -8.22
N ALA A 115 7.27 -27.51 -8.52
CA ALA A 115 5.84 -27.80 -8.61
C ALA A 115 5.10 -27.37 -7.32
N GLY A 116 4.04 -26.60 -7.49
CA GLY A 116 3.23 -26.04 -6.41
C GLY A 116 3.81 -24.81 -5.71
N LEU A 117 5.03 -24.37 -6.02
CA LEU A 117 5.61 -23.14 -5.47
C LEU A 117 5.38 -21.97 -6.43
N TYR A 118 4.83 -20.88 -5.90
CA TYR A 118 4.53 -19.67 -6.63
C TYR A 118 5.23 -18.47 -5.97
N ARG A 119 5.67 -17.54 -6.81
CA ARG A 119 6.18 -16.22 -6.42
C ARG A 119 5.11 -15.18 -6.75
N ILE A 120 4.73 -14.41 -5.74
CA ILE A 120 3.80 -13.29 -5.85
C ILE A 120 4.64 -12.01 -5.82
N ARG A 121 4.41 -11.09 -6.77
CA ARG A 121 5.06 -9.78 -6.82
C ARG A 121 4.02 -8.71 -7.06
N LEU A 122 3.82 -7.84 -6.07
CA LEU A 122 2.90 -6.70 -6.14
C LEU A 122 3.67 -5.44 -5.79
N GLN A 123 3.35 -4.32 -6.45
CA GLN A 123 3.98 -3.04 -6.17
C GLN A 123 2.94 -2.03 -5.69
N PRO A 124 3.16 -1.35 -4.55
CA PRO A 124 2.31 -0.23 -4.14
C PRO A 124 2.43 0.93 -5.13
N LEU A 125 1.32 1.64 -5.40
CA LEU A 125 1.30 2.75 -6.37
C LEU A 125 2.30 3.88 -6.06
N ALA A 126 2.67 4.06 -4.80
CA ALA A 126 3.53 5.15 -4.33
C ALA A 126 4.93 4.71 -3.89
N GLU A 127 5.28 3.43 -4.01
CA GLU A 127 6.55 2.90 -3.52
C GLU A 127 7.37 2.25 -4.64
N ALA A 128 8.69 2.47 -4.61
CA ALA A 128 9.61 1.91 -5.59
C ALA A 128 9.90 0.43 -5.36
N THR A 129 9.68 -0.07 -4.15
CA THR A 129 10.00 -1.44 -3.77
C THR A 129 8.78 -2.35 -3.86
N PRO A 130 8.82 -3.40 -4.69
CA PRO A 130 7.73 -4.36 -4.75
C PRO A 130 7.76 -5.29 -3.54
N VAL A 131 6.57 -5.64 -3.06
CA VAL A 131 6.38 -6.71 -2.09
C VAL A 131 6.46 -8.04 -2.83
N VAL A 132 7.39 -8.90 -2.39
CA VAL A 132 7.59 -10.24 -2.95
C VAL A 132 7.27 -11.27 -1.88
N LEU A 133 6.39 -12.21 -2.21
CA LEU A 133 5.98 -13.31 -1.33
C LEU A 133 6.08 -14.63 -2.07
N HIS A 134 6.18 -15.71 -1.31
CA HIS A 134 6.19 -17.07 -1.83
C HIS A 134 5.05 -17.87 -1.21
N GLY A 135 4.31 -18.60 -2.04
CA GLY A 135 3.20 -19.45 -1.64
C GLY A 135 3.37 -20.86 -2.16
N MET A 136 3.08 -21.85 -1.32
CA MET A 136 3.10 -23.28 -1.69
C MET A 136 1.67 -23.83 -1.70
N ASP A 137 1.30 -24.53 -2.76
CA ASP A 137 0.07 -25.33 -2.83
C ASP A 137 0.14 -26.46 -1.80
N ARG A 138 -0.83 -26.47 -0.86
CA ARG A 138 -0.90 -27.46 0.21
C ARG A 138 -1.03 -28.88 -0.32
N ARG A 139 -1.77 -29.10 -1.41
CA ARG A 139 -1.97 -30.44 -1.99
C ARG A 139 -0.64 -31.01 -2.50
N MET A 140 0.21 -30.15 -3.06
CA MET A 140 1.53 -30.53 -3.56
C MET A 140 2.54 -30.72 -2.42
N ALA A 141 2.45 -29.91 -1.37
CA ALA A 141 3.30 -30.04 -0.18
C ALA A 141 3.05 -31.37 0.56
N VAL A 142 1.78 -31.74 0.78
CA VAL A 142 1.42 -32.96 1.53
C VAL A 142 1.80 -34.22 0.75
N ARG A 143 1.52 -34.30 -0.56
CA ARG A 143 1.90 -35.48 -1.37
C ARG A 143 3.40 -35.79 -1.31
N ARG A 144 4.24 -34.75 -1.29
CA ARG A 144 5.70 -34.92 -1.15
C ARG A 144 6.09 -35.43 0.24
N ALA A 145 5.45 -34.94 1.30
CA ALA A 145 5.72 -35.40 2.66
C ALA A 145 5.42 -36.91 2.79
N THR A 146 4.34 -37.38 2.15
CA THR A 146 3.97 -38.81 2.15
C THR A 146 4.92 -39.67 1.31
N GLN A 147 5.47 -39.14 0.20
CA GLN A 147 6.45 -39.86 -0.64
C GLN A 147 7.87 -39.87 -0.05
N ALA A 148 8.17 -38.97 0.89
CA ALA A 148 9.46 -38.88 1.57
C ALA A 148 9.50 -39.59 2.93
N ALA A 149 8.39 -40.21 3.36
CA ALA A 149 8.33 -41.02 4.57
C ALA A 149 8.76 -42.47 4.23
N PRO A 150 9.75 -43.05 4.95
CA PRO A 150 10.26 -44.40 4.71
C PRO A 150 9.26 -45.50 5.09
#